data_AF-A0A2K3PRR3-F1
#
_entry.id   AF-A0A2K3PRR3-F1
#
_cell.length_a   1.000
_cell.length_b   1.000
_cell.length_c   1.000
_cell.angle_alpha   90.00
_cell.angle_beta   90.00
_cell.angle_gamma   90.00
#
_symmetry.space_group_name_H-M   'P 1'
#
loop_
_entity.id
_entity.type
_entity.pdbx_description
1 polymer ?
#
loop_
_entity_poly.entity_id
_entity_poly.type
_entity_poly.pdbx_seq_one_letter_code
_entity_poly.pdbx_strand_id
1 'polypeptide(L)'
;MGCIVSSPKDSGGNRRRPGSIGDVSVYIPGLRIPKPVDFTQSLGDYLSKSIVERLSALRTRIVVMAGQEGPTITRTKRKSATQHGGSTLADLLQALEDYLPVLLGLVKDGSHLQYKVQFVWVNQEDEAEETAMSNAWYEVLSVLHLMATLLLSQANLLLLPRTSTDGYQPKVSEENRRASVDIFLKSAGYLDCAVRHVLPQLPAELRRNLPVDLAEGVLRALCLQTLGQVLFIEASVPCHMPTVQT
;
A
#
# COMPACT_ATOMS: atom_id res chain seq x y z
N MET A 1 17.90 -57.00 -37.23
CA MET A 1 18.87 -56.60 -38.26
C MET A 1 18.58 -55.15 -38.65
N GLY A 2 19.57 -54.26 -38.60
CA GLY A 2 19.51 -52.92 -39.21
C GLY A 2 19.59 -51.74 -38.22
N CYS A 3 20.77 -51.48 -37.66
CA CYS A 3 21.11 -50.23 -36.97
C CYS A 3 21.34 -49.10 -37.99
N ILE A 4 20.91 -47.87 -37.67
CA ILE A 4 21.53 -46.65 -38.22
C ILE A 4 21.98 -45.80 -37.03
N VAL A 5 23.29 -45.73 -36.88
CA VAL A 5 24.01 -44.86 -35.95
C VAL A 5 24.12 -43.49 -36.61
N SER A 6 23.77 -42.43 -35.87
CA SER A 6 24.19 -41.07 -36.20
C SER A 6 24.79 -40.43 -34.94
N SER A 7 26.11 -40.28 -34.95
CA SER A 7 26.91 -39.56 -33.95
C SER A 7 26.67 -38.04 -34.05
N PRO A 8 26.91 -37.28 -32.95
CA PRO A 8 26.51 -35.88 -32.85
C PRO A 8 27.52 -34.98 -33.57
N LYS A 9 27.02 -34.02 -34.36
CA LYS A 9 27.82 -32.89 -34.82
C LYS A 9 27.54 -31.71 -33.91
N ASP A 10 28.56 -31.35 -33.14
CA ASP A 10 28.62 -30.09 -32.40
C ASP A 10 28.22 -28.93 -33.30
N SER A 11 27.14 -28.27 -32.92
CA SER A 11 26.81 -26.94 -33.39
C SER A 11 26.23 -26.25 -32.17
N GLY A 12 27.05 -25.37 -31.57
CA GLY A 12 26.76 -24.64 -30.35
C GLY A 12 25.47 -23.85 -30.49
N GLY A 13 24.36 -24.50 -30.15
CA GLY A 13 23.07 -23.86 -29.99
C GLY A 13 23.15 -23.02 -28.72
N ASN A 14 23.09 -21.70 -28.89
CA ASN A 14 22.76 -20.79 -27.81
C ASN A 14 21.50 -21.33 -27.11
N ARG A 15 21.70 -22.02 -25.97
CA ARG A 15 20.64 -22.30 -25.01
C ARG A 15 20.14 -20.93 -24.58
N ARG A 16 19.11 -20.43 -25.27
CA ARG A 16 18.28 -19.34 -24.78
C ARG A 16 17.72 -19.84 -23.46
N ARG A 17 18.37 -19.44 -22.37
CA ARG A 17 17.82 -19.57 -21.03
C ARG A 17 16.42 -18.95 -21.09
N PRO A 18 15.38 -19.56 -20.49
CA PRO A 18 14.11 -18.89 -20.30
C PRO A 18 14.42 -17.53 -19.68
N GLY A 19 14.03 -16.45 -20.35
CA GLY A 19 14.22 -15.11 -19.84
C GLY A 19 13.64 -15.03 -18.43
N SER A 20 14.39 -14.45 -17.49
CA SER A 20 13.88 -14.15 -16.17
C SER A 20 12.55 -13.45 -16.33
N ILE A 21 11.48 -14.01 -15.75
CA ILE A 21 10.20 -13.33 -15.59
C ILE A 21 10.52 -11.95 -15.03
N GLY A 22 10.08 -10.92 -15.76
CA GLY A 22 10.44 -9.53 -15.50
C GLY A 22 10.10 -9.11 -14.06
N ASP A 23 10.75 -8.02 -13.63
CA ASP A 23 10.56 -7.44 -12.30
C ASP A 23 9.07 -7.31 -11.97
N VAL A 24 8.66 -7.93 -10.86
CA VAL A 24 7.28 -7.89 -10.37
C VAL A 24 7.11 -6.57 -9.63
N SER A 25 6.48 -5.59 -10.29
CA SER A 25 6.15 -4.31 -9.67
C SER A 25 4.65 -4.06 -9.77
N VAL A 26 4.03 -3.78 -8.62
CA VAL A 26 2.61 -3.41 -8.53
C VAL A 26 2.50 -1.90 -8.74
N TYR A 27 1.45 -1.45 -9.42
CA TYR A 27 1.16 -0.01 -9.47
C TYR A 27 0.84 0.51 -8.07
N ILE A 28 1.54 1.57 -7.66
CA ILE A 28 1.31 2.28 -6.39
C ILE A 28 0.65 3.62 -6.74
N PRO A 29 -0.54 3.92 -6.19
CA PRO A 29 -1.15 5.24 -6.32
C PRO A 29 -0.29 6.35 -5.70
N GLY A 30 -0.52 7.59 -6.13
CA GLY A 30 0.03 8.77 -5.48
C GLY A 30 -0.23 8.80 -3.97
N LEU A 31 0.81 9.12 -3.20
CA LEU A 31 0.67 9.25 -1.75
C LEU A 31 -0.17 10.50 -1.44
N ARG A 32 -1.16 10.37 -0.56
CA ARG A 32 -1.86 11.52 0.02
C ARG A 32 -1.23 11.89 1.35
N ILE A 33 -0.99 13.19 1.58
CA ILE A 33 -0.44 13.70 2.84
C ILE A 33 -1.51 14.51 3.57
N PRO A 34 -1.81 14.20 4.84
CA PRO A 34 -2.75 14.99 5.62
C PRO A 34 -2.13 16.33 6.02
N LYS A 35 -2.94 17.40 6.05
CA LYS A 35 -2.54 18.71 6.61
C LYS A 35 -2.89 18.79 8.09
N PRO A 36 -2.20 19.60 8.93
CA PRO A 36 -2.56 19.79 10.34
C PRO A 36 -4.03 20.18 10.56
N VAL A 37 -4.59 19.76 11.70
CA VAL A 37 -5.98 20.05 12.09
C VAL A 37 -5.98 20.49 13.56
N ASP A 38 -6.71 21.57 13.86
CA ASP A 38 -6.97 21.98 15.24
C ASP A 38 -8.26 21.32 15.76
N PHE A 39 -8.08 20.21 16.48
CA PHE A 39 -9.20 19.52 17.12
C PHE A 39 -9.72 20.25 18.36
N THR A 40 -8.93 21.11 18.99
CA THR A 40 -9.38 21.87 20.16
C THR A 40 -10.48 22.84 19.76
N GLN A 41 -10.27 23.54 18.65
CA GLN A 41 -11.26 24.44 18.09
C GLN A 41 -12.57 23.73 17.70
N SER A 42 -12.46 22.52 17.14
CA SER A 42 -13.61 21.83 16.53
C SER A 42 -14.36 20.90 17.50
N LEU A 43 -13.65 20.30 18.45
CA LEU A 43 -14.14 19.23 19.33
C LEU A 43 -14.04 19.56 20.83
N GLY A 44 -13.39 20.68 21.21
CA GLY A 44 -13.11 21.02 22.61
C GLY A 44 -14.34 21.11 23.50
N ASP A 45 -15.47 21.57 22.95
CA ASP A 45 -16.74 21.69 23.69
C ASP A 45 -17.52 20.37 23.77
N TYR A 46 -17.10 19.35 23.02
CA TYR A 46 -17.84 18.10 22.86
C TYR A 46 -17.17 16.89 23.50
N LEU A 47 -15.84 16.92 23.62
CA LEU A 47 -15.04 15.78 24.09
C LEU A 47 -14.15 16.20 25.26
N SER A 48 -13.74 15.23 26.08
CA SER A 48 -12.77 15.49 27.14
C SER A 48 -11.45 15.98 26.56
N LYS A 49 -10.78 16.86 27.29
CA LYS A 49 -9.45 17.38 26.93
C LYS A 49 -8.46 16.25 26.58
N SER A 50 -8.46 15.15 27.34
CA SER A 50 -7.59 14.00 27.09
C SER A 50 -7.82 13.32 25.74
N ILE A 51 -9.07 13.23 25.27
CA ILE A 51 -9.39 12.64 23.97
C ILE A 51 -8.95 13.58 22.84
N VAL A 52 -9.22 14.87 22.98
CA VAL A 52 -8.83 15.90 22.01
C VAL A 52 -7.30 15.98 21.88
N GLU A 53 -6.58 15.94 22.99
CA GLU A 53 -5.11 15.90 23.01
C GLU A 53 -4.57 14.63 22.36
N ARG A 54 -5.15 13.46 22.67
CA ARG A 54 -4.75 12.19 22.05
C ARG A 54 -4.96 12.19 20.54
N LEU A 55 -6.11 12.67 20.08
CA LEU A 55 -6.43 12.76 18.65
C LEU A 55 -5.47 13.72 17.93
N SER A 56 -5.20 14.88 18.55
CA SER A 56 -4.23 15.87 18.05
C SER A 56 -2.82 15.31 17.95
N ALA A 57 -2.35 14.61 18.98
CA ALA A 57 -1.01 14.03 19.02
C ALA A 57 -0.82 12.94 17.95
N LEU A 58 -1.77 12.01 17.86
CA LEU A 58 -1.73 10.93 16.86
C LEU A 58 -1.74 11.49 15.44
N ARG A 59 -2.63 12.44 15.16
CA ARG A 59 -2.71 13.03 13.83
C ARG A 59 -1.49 13.88 13.48
N THR A 60 -0.95 14.64 14.43
CA THR A 60 0.30 15.40 14.23
C THR A 60 1.46 14.48 13.89
N ARG A 61 1.58 13.34 14.59
CA ARG A 61 2.60 12.32 14.27
C ARG A 61 2.47 11.82 12.83
N ILE A 62 1.25 11.48 12.38
CA ILE A 62 0.99 11.06 11.00
C ILE A 62 1.38 12.15 10.00
N VAL A 63 0.98 13.40 10.22
CA VAL A 63 1.29 14.54 9.33
C VAL A 63 2.80 14.70 9.15
N VAL A 64 3.56 14.67 10.25
CA VAL A 64 5.02 14.81 10.22
C VAL A 64 5.66 13.65 9.44
N MET A 65 5.26 12.42 9.74
CA MET A 65 5.85 11.23 9.12
C MET A 65 5.47 11.09 7.65
N ALA A 66 4.20 11.29 7.28
CA ALA A 66 3.76 11.27 5.89
C ALA A 66 4.41 12.39 5.07
N GLY A 67 4.62 13.58 5.67
CA GLY A 67 5.37 14.68 5.07
C GLY A 67 6.82 14.35 4.72
N GLN A 68 7.46 13.46 5.49
CA GLN A 68 8.82 12.99 5.24
C GLN A 68 8.86 11.87 4.19
N GLU A 69 7.85 10.99 4.17
CA GLU A 69 7.78 9.84 3.25
C GLU A 69 7.28 10.17 1.83
N GLY A 70 6.47 11.23 1.66
CA GLY A 70 5.95 11.63 0.33
C GLY A 70 7.04 11.89 -0.72
N PRO A 71 8.06 12.71 -0.42
CA PRO A 71 9.15 13.00 -1.36
C PRO A 71 10.08 11.81 -1.63
N THR A 72 10.16 10.81 -0.75
CA THR A 72 11.05 9.64 -0.89
C THR A 72 10.40 8.53 -1.73
N ILE A 73 9.10 8.26 -1.56
CA ILE A 73 8.36 7.23 -2.32
C ILE A 73 8.20 7.63 -3.81
N THR A 74 8.07 8.92 -4.11
CA THR A 74 8.02 9.41 -5.51
C THR A 74 9.40 9.43 -6.18
N ARG A 75 10.48 9.60 -5.41
CA ARG A 75 11.88 9.65 -5.90
C ARG A 75 12.57 8.29 -6.04
N THR A 76 12.03 7.21 -5.48
CA THR A 76 12.59 5.85 -5.58
C THR A 76 12.59 5.26 -6.99
N LYS A 77 12.01 5.93 -8.00
CA LYS A 77 12.32 5.62 -9.41
C LYS A 77 13.80 5.87 -9.79
N ARG A 78 14.63 6.53 -8.96
CA ARG A 78 16.01 6.89 -9.33
C ARG A 78 17.14 6.60 -8.34
N LYS A 79 16.92 6.15 -7.10
CA LYS A 79 18.04 5.89 -6.17
C LYS A 79 17.85 4.59 -5.38
N SER A 80 18.94 3.82 -5.34
CA SER A 80 19.14 2.60 -4.57
C SER A 80 18.54 2.68 -3.18
N ALA A 81 17.72 1.68 -2.82
CA ALA A 81 17.16 1.49 -1.49
C ALA A 81 18.28 1.51 -0.43
N THR A 82 18.44 2.64 0.26
CA THR A 82 19.22 2.68 1.51
C THR A 82 18.45 1.90 2.57
N GLN A 83 19.17 1.10 3.37
CA GLN A 83 18.64 0.10 4.31
C GLN A 83 17.64 0.62 5.37
N HIS A 84 17.39 1.93 5.47
CA HIS A 84 16.57 2.57 6.50
C HIS A 84 15.13 2.92 6.09
N GLY A 85 14.74 2.80 4.81
CA GLY A 85 13.38 3.17 4.37
C GLY A 85 12.27 2.22 4.84
N GLY A 86 12.61 1.01 5.30
CA GLY A 86 11.64 0.04 5.79
C GLY A 86 11.09 0.36 7.18
N SER A 87 11.93 0.92 8.07
CA SER A 87 11.53 1.24 9.44
C SER A 87 10.58 2.43 9.50
N THR A 88 10.83 3.47 8.71
CA THR A 88 10.00 4.68 8.71
C THR A 88 8.59 4.43 8.16
N LEU A 89 8.45 3.60 7.12
CA LEU A 89 7.16 3.14 6.60
C LEU A 89 6.37 2.33 7.63
N ALA A 90 7.04 1.41 8.34
CA ALA A 90 6.43 0.60 9.38
C ALA A 90 5.95 1.46 10.56
N ASP A 91 6.77 2.44 10.97
CA ASP A 91 6.40 3.37 12.05
C ASP A 91 5.18 4.24 11.67
N LEU A 92 5.08 4.65 10.40
CA LEU A 92 3.92 5.42 9.90
C LEU A 92 2.66 4.55 9.85
N LEU A 93 2.78 3.31 9.38
CA LEU A 93 1.68 2.34 9.43
C LEU A 93 1.18 2.14 10.86
N GLN A 94 2.09 1.97 11.83
CA GLN A 94 1.72 1.84 13.24
C GLN A 94 1.00 3.10 13.75
N ALA A 95 1.47 4.30 13.40
CA ALA A 95 0.82 5.55 13.80
C ALA A 95 -0.63 5.65 13.24
N LEU A 96 -0.86 5.16 12.01
CA LEU A 96 -2.19 5.08 11.41
C LEU A 96 -3.08 4.04 12.13
N GLU A 97 -2.53 2.88 12.48
CA GLU A 97 -3.23 1.85 13.27
C GLU A 97 -3.62 2.35 14.67
N ASP A 98 -2.76 3.15 15.32
CA ASP A 98 -3.04 3.74 16.63
C ASP A 98 -4.11 4.85 16.56
N TYR A 99 -4.18 5.55 15.42
CA TYR A 99 -5.12 6.65 15.17
C TYR A 99 -6.53 6.15 14.86
N LEU A 100 -6.65 5.09 14.06
CA LEU A 100 -7.93 4.61 13.52
C LEU A 100 -8.99 4.32 14.61
N PRO A 101 -8.70 3.66 15.75
CA PRO A 101 -9.69 3.41 16.79
C PRO A 101 -10.23 4.69 17.45
N VAL A 102 -9.37 5.71 17.59
CA VAL A 102 -9.77 7.01 18.17
C VAL A 102 -10.65 7.78 17.19
N LEU A 103 -10.27 7.77 15.91
CA LEU A 103 -11.03 8.38 14.83
C LEU A 103 -12.41 7.73 14.65
N LEU A 104 -12.49 6.40 14.72
CA LEU A 104 -13.75 5.66 14.66
C LEU A 104 -14.71 6.03 15.80
N GLY A 105 -14.18 6.52 16.92
CA GLY A 105 -14.97 7.10 18.01
C GLY A 105 -15.80 8.32 17.58
N LEU A 106 -15.37 9.08 16.57
CA LEU A 106 -16.10 10.25 16.06
C LEU A 106 -17.31 9.89 15.20
N VAL A 107 -17.30 8.71 14.58
CA VAL A 107 -18.38 8.21 13.69
C VAL A 107 -19.29 7.18 14.37
N LYS A 108 -19.00 6.83 15.62
CA LYS A 108 -19.77 5.84 16.37
C LYS A 108 -21.24 6.27 16.48
N ASP A 109 -22.14 5.35 16.18
CA ASP A 109 -23.60 5.50 16.30
C ASP A 109 -24.17 6.73 15.56
N GLY A 110 -23.52 7.17 14.46
CA GLY A 110 -23.96 8.33 13.69
C GLY A 110 -23.84 9.65 14.45
N SER A 111 -22.88 9.73 15.37
CA SER A 111 -22.61 10.93 16.16
C SER A 111 -22.44 12.17 15.27
N HIS A 112 -23.05 13.28 15.69
CA HIS A 112 -22.91 14.58 15.00
C HIS A 112 -21.45 15.06 14.94
N LEU A 113 -20.57 14.51 15.78
CA LEU A 113 -19.13 14.77 15.76
C LEU A 113 -18.49 14.42 14.42
N GLN A 114 -19.08 13.50 13.66
CA GLN A 114 -18.58 13.12 12.35
C GLN A 114 -18.51 14.29 11.36
N TYR A 115 -19.26 15.38 11.57
CA TYR A 115 -19.25 16.57 10.70
C TYR A 115 -18.54 17.78 11.31
N LYS A 116 -17.98 17.66 12.52
CA LYS A 116 -17.43 18.81 13.27
C LYS A 116 -16.04 19.21 12.84
N VAL A 117 -15.28 18.29 12.24
CA VAL A 117 -13.90 18.52 11.85
C VAL A 117 -13.80 18.54 10.33
N GLN A 118 -13.16 19.56 9.79
CA GLN A 118 -12.75 19.58 8.39
C GLN A 118 -11.39 18.90 8.24
N PHE A 119 -11.34 17.86 7.41
CA PHE A 119 -10.13 17.11 7.14
C PHE A 119 -9.57 17.50 5.77
N VAL A 120 -8.29 17.84 5.74
CA VAL A 120 -7.60 18.30 4.52
C VAL A 120 -6.47 17.35 4.16
N TRP A 121 -6.45 16.92 2.90
CA TRP A 121 -5.44 16.04 2.31
C TRP A 121 -4.96 16.57 0.97
N VAL A 122 -3.66 16.42 0.71
CA VAL A 122 -3.00 16.83 -0.53
C VAL A 122 -2.50 15.60 -1.27
N ASN A 123 -2.83 15.47 -2.55
CA ASN A 123 -2.25 14.47 -3.44
C ASN A 123 -0.84 14.90 -3.85
N GLN A 124 0.15 14.03 -3.70
CA GLN A 124 1.53 14.33 -4.10
C GLN A 124 1.77 14.23 -5.62
N GLU A 125 0.89 13.57 -6.37
CA GLU A 125 0.96 13.51 -7.83
C GLU A 125 0.35 14.74 -8.50
N ASP A 126 -0.57 15.41 -7.80
CA ASP A 126 -1.18 16.67 -8.22
C ASP A 126 -1.43 17.57 -7.00
N GLU A 127 -0.50 18.48 -6.71
CA GLU A 127 -0.62 19.41 -5.58
C GLU A 127 -1.81 20.38 -5.73
N ALA A 128 -2.37 20.55 -6.94
CA ALA A 128 -3.57 21.34 -7.15
C ALA A 128 -4.84 20.60 -6.67
N GLU A 129 -4.78 19.28 -6.47
CA GLU A 129 -5.85 18.45 -5.92
C GLU A 129 -5.80 18.37 -4.38
N GLU A 130 -5.69 19.52 -3.72
CA GLU A 130 -6.04 19.61 -2.30
C GLU A 130 -7.55 19.36 -2.13
N THR A 131 -7.88 18.56 -1.12
CA THR A 131 -9.27 18.21 -0.81
C THR A 131 -9.56 18.49 0.64
N ALA A 132 -10.67 19.16 0.90
CA ALA A 132 -11.11 19.51 2.23
C ALA A 132 -12.56 19.05 2.41
N MET A 133 -12.80 18.14 3.38
CA MET A 133 -14.15 17.64 3.65
C MET A 133 -14.44 17.58 5.15
N SER A 134 -15.59 18.10 5.56
CA SER A 134 -16.06 18.05 6.95
C SER A 134 -16.80 16.74 7.23
N ASN A 135 -16.07 15.62 7.17
CA ASN A 135 -16.63 14.30 7.41
C ASN A 135 -15.58 13.32 7.95
N ALA A 136 -15.82 12.71 9.11
CA ALA A 136 -14.90 11.76 9.71
C ALA A 136 -14.84 10.42 8.96
N TRP A 137 -15.89 10.00 8.25
CA TRP A 137 -15.79 8.84 7.34
C TRP A 137 -14.87 9.12 6.15
N TYR A 138 -14.75 10.37 5.71
CA TYR A 138 -13.77 10.76 4.71
C TYR A 138 -12.33 10.68 5.25
N GLU A 139 -12.10 11.07 6.50
CA GLU A 139 -10.80 10.85 7.15
C GLU A 139 -10.49 9.36 7.27
N VAL A 140 -11.46 8.53 7.70
CA VAL A 140 -11.28 7.06 7.79
C VAL A 140 -10.92 6.48 6.42
N LEU A 141 -11.62 6.90 5.36
CA LEU A 141 -11.35 6.48 3.99
C LEU A 141 -9.92 6.83 3.56
N SER A 142 -9.50 8.07 3.82
CA SER A 142 -8.18 8.58 3.46
C SER A 142 -7.06 7.86 4.23
N VAL A 143 -7.28 7.56 5.51
CA VAL A 143 -6.37 6.77 6.35
C VAL A 143 -6.23 5.35 5.79
N LEU A 144 -7.34 4.65 5.49
CA LEU A 144 -7.28 3.30 4.92
C LEU A 144 -6.57 3.28 3.56
N HIS A 145 -6.82 4.27 2.71
CA HIS A 145 -6.12 4.41 1.43
C HIS A 145 -4.61 4.61 1.62
N LEU A 146 -4.20 5.47 2.55
CA LEU A 146 -2.78 5.68 2.87
C LEU A 146 -2.13 4.39 3.39
N MET A 147 -2.79 3.68 4.31
CA MET A 147 -2.30 2.39 4.82
C MET A 147 -2.10 1.36 3.70
N ALA A 148 -3.08 1.24 2.79
CA ALA A 148 -2.97 0.35 1.64
C ALA A 148 -1.79 0.74 0.73
N THR A 149 -1.62 2.04 0.45
CA THR A 149 -0.55 2.58 -0.41
C THR A 149 0.85 2.35 0.19
N LEU A 150 1.00 2.50 1.51
CA LEU A 150 2.25 2.23 2.23
C LEU A 150 2.61 0.74 2.16
N LEU A 151 1.63 -0.16 2.33
CA LEU A 151 1.85 -1.60 2.20
C LEU A 151 2.23 -2.00 0.76
N LEU A 152 1.58 -1.43 -0.25
CA LEU A 152 1.95 -1.66 -1.65
C LEU A 152 3.40 -1.23 -1.92
N SER A 153 3.80 -0.08 -1.36
CA SER A 153 5.17 0.42 -1.44
C SER A 153 6.16 -0.54 -0.77
N GLN A 154 5.82 -1.06 0.41
CA GLN A 154 6.63 -2.03 1.14
C GLN A 154 6.79 -3.36 0.38
N ALA A 155 5.71 -3.90 -0.15
CA ALA A 155 5.76 -5.13 -0.94
C ALA A 155 6.62 -4.96 -2.19
N ASN A 156 6.47 -3.85 -2.92
CA ASN A 156 7.34 -3.56 -4.06
C ASN A 156 8.83 -3.51 -3.66
N LEU A 157 9.18 -2.88 -2.52
CA LEU A 157 10.57 -2.85 -2.04
C LEU A 157 11.16 -4.24 -1.76
N LEU A 158 10.34 -5.21 -1.32
CA LEU A 158 10.77 -6.59 -1.10
C LEU A 158 10.98 -7.37 -2.40
N LEU A 159 10.20 -7.04 -3.43
CA LEU A 159 10.23 -7.68 -4.74
C LEU A 159 11.25 -7.09 -5.72
N LEU A 160 11.88 -5.95 -5.38
CA LEU A 160 12.97 -5.39 -6.18
C LEU A 160 14.24 -6.26 -6.07
N PRO A 161 14.85 -6.67 -7.20
CA PRO A 161 16.14 -7.36 -7.19
C PRO A 161 17.23 -6.49 -6.58
N ARG A 162 17.92 -6.97 -5.54
CA ARG A 162 19.08 -6.26 -4.97
C ARG A 162 20.32 -6.57 -5.79
N THR A 163 20.93 -5.57 -6.45
CA THR A 163 22.15 -5.74 -7.26
C THR A 163 23.22 -6.50 -6.49
N SER A 164 23.50 -7.75 -6.89
CA SER A 164 24.64 -8.53 -6.43
C SER A 164 25.90 -8.06 -7.15
N THR A 165 26.98 -7.87 -6.41
CA THR A 165 28.30 -7.47 -6.94
C THR A 165 28.96 -8.56 -7.80
N ASP A 166 28.35 -9.74 -7.87
CA ASP A 166 28.97 -10.97 -8.36
C ASP A 166 28.22 -11.58 -9.55
N GLY A 167 28.08 -10.85 -10.66
CA GLY A 167 27.71 -11.34 -12.02
C GLY A 167 26.43 -12.17 -12.22
N TYR A 168 25.76 -12.57 -11.15
CA TYR A 168 24.59 -13.43 -11.09
C TYR A 168 23.37 -12.52 -11.02
N GLN A 169 22.39 -12.74 -11.90
CA GLN A 169 21.14 -11.99 -11.89
C GLN A 169 20.52 -12.03 -10.48
N PRO A 170 20.20 -10.88 -9.88
CA PRO A 170 19.67 -10.86 -8.54
C PRO A 170 18.27 -11.45 -8.54
N LYS A 171 18.09 -12.54 -7.79
CA LYS A 171 16.78 -13.18 -7.58
C LYS A 171 16.21 -12.72 -6.25
N VAL A 172 14.93 -12.38 -6.25
CA VAL A 172 14.14 -12.17 -5.02
C VAL A 172 14.15 -13.46 -4.20
N SER A 173 14.39 -13.37 -2.89
CA SER A 173 14.36 -14.54 -2.00
C SER A 173 12.93 -15.08 -1.85
N GLU A 174 12.80 -16.39 -1.62
CA GLU A 174 11.50 -17.02 -1.32
C GLU A 174 10.84 -16.44 -0.06
N GLU A 175 11.65 -16.03 0.92
CA GLU A 175 11.17 -15.33 2.12
C GLU A 175 10.56 -13.95 1.77
N ASN A 176 11.21 -13.16 0.92
CA ASN A 176 10.68 -11.87 0.48
C ASN A 176 9.39 -12.05 -0.33
N ARG A 177 9.30 -13.11 -1.16
CA ARG A 177 8.07 -13.45 -1.90
C ARG A 177 6.93 -13.76 -0.94
N ARG A 178 7.16 -14.64 0.05
CA ARG A 178 6.16 -14.99 1.05
C ARG A 178 5.72 -13.79 1.89
N ALA A 179 6.67 -12.99 2.37
CA ALA A 179 6.36 -11.77 3.12
C ALA A 179 5.55 -10.76 2.27
N SER A 180 5.84 -10.65 0.97
CA SER A 180 5.10 -9.78 0.07
C SER A 180 3.65 -10.23 -0.12
N VAL A 181 3.38 -11.54 -0.13
CA VAL A 181 2.02 -12.08 -0.17
C VAL A 181 1.20 -11.61 1.04
N ASP A 182 1.73 -11.75 2.26
CA ASP A 182 1.05 -11.30 3.47
C ASP A 182 0.77 -9.78 3.44
N ILE A 183 1.74 -8.99 2.98
CA ILE A 183 1.60 -7.53 2.84
C ILE A 183 0.53 -7.16 1.81
N PHE A 184 0.47 -7.84 0.66
CA PHE A 184 -0.57 -7.61 -0.34
C PHE A 184 -1.95 -8.00 0.21
N LEU A 185 -2.08 -9.14 0.89
CA LEU A 185 -3.34 -9.53 1.51
C LEU A 185 -3.81 -8.50 2.54
N LYS A 186 -2.91 -7.96 3.36
CA LYS A 186 -3.23 -6.88 4.30
C LYS A 186 -3.67 -5.60 3.59
N SER A 187 -2.99 -5.21 2.50
CA SER A 187 -3.37 -4.04 1.69
C SER A 187 -4.74 -4.20 1.03
N ALA A 188 -5.01 -5.37 0.43
CA ALA A 188 -6.31 -5.71 -0.13
C ALA A 188 -7.41 -5.67 0.94
N GLY A 189 -7.12 -6.13 2.17
CA GLY A 189 -8.04 -6.05 3.30
C GLY A 189 -8.43 -4.61 3.65
N TYR A 190 -7.50 -3.66 3.65
CA TYR A 190 -7.83 -2.25 3.88
C TYR A 190 -8.67 -1.64 2.75
N LEU A 191 -8.33 -1.93 1.49
CA LEU A 191 -9.09 -1.44 0.32
C LEU A 191 -10.50 -2.03 0.30
N ASP A 192 -10.63 -3.32 0.60
CA ASP A 192 -11.92 -3.99 0.67
C ASP A 192 -12.80 -3.43 1.80
N CYS A 193 -12.20 -3.21 2.98
CA CYS A 193 -12.87 -2.55 4.11
C CYS A 193 -13.34 -1.13 3.74
N ALA A 194 -12.49 -0.35 3.08
CA ALA A 194 -12.85 0.98 2.58
C ALA A 194 -14.07 0.93 1.66
N VAL A 195 -14.08 0.00 0.70
CA VAL A 195 -15.18 -0.14 -0.27
C VAL A 195 -16.47 -0.65 0.37
N ARG A 196 -16.39 -1.69 1.22
CA ARG A 196 -17.56 -2.39 1.76
C ARG A 196 -18.15 -1.75 3.01
N HIS A 197 -17.34 -1.06 3.80
CA HIS A 197 -17.75 -0.59 5.13
C HIS A 197 -17.65 0.92 5.30
N VAL A 198 -16.77 1.61 4.57
CA VAL A 198 -16.58 3.06 4.73
C VAL A 198 -17.34 3.85 3.68
N LEU A 199 -17.19 3.53 2.39
CA LEU A 199 -17.90 4.23 1.32
C LEU A 199 -19.43 4.26 1.53
N PRO A 200 -20.11 3.17 1.95
CA PRO A 200 -21.56 3.22 2.16
C PRO A 200 -22.00 4.19 3.26
N GLN A 201 -21.10 4.59 4.16
CA GLN A 201 -21.38 5.53 5.25
C GLN A 201 -21.30 6.99 4.79
N LEU A 202 -20.69 7.25 3.64
CA LEU A 202 -20.60 8.58 3.06
C LEU A 202 -21.91 8.96 2.35
N PRO A 203 -22.46 10.16 2.61
CA PRO A 203 -23.58 10.70 1.85
C PRO A 203 -23.32 10.68 0.33
N ALA A 204 -24.38 10.52 -0.46
CA ALA A 204 -24.26 10.37 -1.91
C ALA A 204 -23.62 11.60 -2.56
N GLU A 205 -23.93 12.80 -2.06
CA GLU A 205 -23.33 14.07 -2.49
C GLU A 205 -21.83 14.08 -2.22
N LEU A 206 -21.42 13.65 -1.03
CA LEU A 206 -20.01 13.61 -0.65
C LEU A 206 -19.23 12.58 -1.46
N ARG A 207 -19.82 11.40 -1.72
CA ARG A 207 -19.20 10.36 -2.56
C ARG A 207 -18.93 10.82 -3.98
N ARG A 208 -19.79 11.67 -4.56
CA ARG A 208 -19.61 12.23 -5.91
C ARG A 208 -18.47 13.25 -5.97
N ASN A 209 -18.14 13.86 -4.83
CA ASN A 209 -17.09 14.87 -4.71
C ASN A 209 -15.76 14.29 -4.22
N LEU A 210 -15.66 12.96 -4.05
CA LEU A 210 -14.41 12.30 -3.68
C LEU A 210 -13.35 12.56 -4.78
N PRO A 211 -12.07 12.74 -4.38
CA PRO A 211 -10.98 12.80 -5.34
C PRO A 211 -10.88 11.47 -6.11
N VAL A 212 -10.28 11.53 -7.29
CA VAL A 212 -10.28 10.42 -8.26
C VAL A 212 -9.67 9.13 -7.69
N ASP A 213 -8.62 9.26 -6.89
CA ASP A 213 -7.91 8.15 -6.23
C ASP A 213 -8.76 7.45 -5.14
N LEU A 214 -9.72 8.16 -4.55
CA LEU A 214 -10.67 7.62 -3.58
C LEU A 214 -12.00 7.18 -4.20
N ALA A 215 -12.14 7.27 -5.52
CA ALA A 215 -13.34 6.81 -6.21
C ALA A 215 -13.52 5.29 -6.03
N GLU A 216 -14.77 4.85 -5.86
CA GLU A 216 -15.08 3.43 -5.61
C GLU A 216 -14.47 2.49 -6.66
N GLY A 217 -14.54 2.87 -7.95
CA GLY A 217 -13.97 2.08 -9.04
C GLY A 217 -12.45 1.94 -8.94
N VAL A 218 -11.76 2.99 -8.51
CA VAL A 218 -10.30 2.99 -8.34
C VAL A 218 -9.91 2.12 -7.15
N LEU A 219 -10.58 2.27 -6.00
CA LEU A 219 -10.31 1.44 -4.82
C LEU A 219 -10.57 -0.05 -5.09
N ARG A 220 -11.64 -0.38 -5.82
CA ARG A 220 -11.92 -1.77 -6.26
C ARG A 220 -10.86 -2.29 -7.22
N ALA A 221 -10.44 -1.48 -8.19
CA ALA A 221 -9.40 -1.86 -9.14
C ALA A 221 -8.06 -2.12 -8.44
N LEU A 222 -7.69 -1.27 -7.46
CA LEU A 222 -6.50 -1.48 -6.64
C LEU A 222 -6.60 -2.75 -5.81
N CYS A 223 -7.76 -3.03 -5.20
CA CYS A 223 -7.96 -4.27 -4.44
C CYS A 223 -7.78 -5.50 -5.34
N LEU A 224 -8.38 -5.50 -6.53
CA LEU A 224 -8.25 -6.59 -7.50
C LEU A 224 -6.82 -6.75 -8.01
N GLN A 225 -6.12 -5.64 -8.28
CA GLN A 225 -4.70 -5.67 -8.66
C GLN A 225 -3.86 -6.33 -7.58
N THR A 226 -4.05 -5.91 -6.33
CA THR A 226 -3.32 -6.45 -5.17
C THR A 226 -3.56 -7.95 -5.00
N LEU A 227 -4.80 -8.41 -5.14
CA LEU A 227 -5.13 -9.84 -5.11
C LEU A 227 -4.54 -10.61 -6.30
N GLY A 228 -4.55 -10.02 -7.49
CA GLY A 228 -3.92 -10.59 -8.68
C GLY A 228 -2.41 -10.81 -8.48
N GLN A 229 -1.74 -9.92 -7.74
CA GLN A 229 -0.32 -10.02 -7.44
C GLN A 229 0.00 -11.15 -6.47
N VAL A 230 -0.86 -11.39 -5.48
CA VAL A 230 -0.78 -12.58 -4.62
C VAL A 230 -0.81 -13.86 -5.46
N LEU A 231 -1.82 -13.99 -6.34
CA LEU A 231 -1.97 -15.16 -7.20
C LEU A 231 -0.77 -15.34 -8.14
N PHE A 232 -0.25 -14.24 -8.69
CA PHE A 232 0.91 -14.27 -9.57
C PHE A 232 2.16 -14.79 -8.84
N ILE A 233 2.42 -14.32 -7.61
CA ILE A 233 3.57 -14.74 -6.81
C ILE A 233 3.46 -16.22 -6.44
N GLU A 234 2.31 -16.66 -5.95
CA GLU A 234 2.06 -18.07 -5.60
C GLU A 234 2.23 -19.01 -6.80
N ALA A 235 1.73 -18.63 -7.98
CA ALA A 235 1.91 -19.41 -9.20
C ALA A 235 3.36 -19.43 -9.71
N SER A 236 4.20 -18.46 -9.29
CA SER A 236 5.61 -18.37 -9.67
C SER A 236 6.53 -19.27 -8.83
N VAL A 237 6.03 -19.85 -7.74
CA VAL A 237 6.75 -20.83 -6.91
C VAL A 237 6.71 -22.20 -7.61
N PRO A 238 7.85 -22.81 -7.98
CA PRO A 238 7.84 -24.11 -8.63
C PRO A 238 7.21 -25.16 -7.72
N CYS A 239 6.20 -25.88 -8.23
CA CYS A 239 5.66 -27.04 -7.52
C CYS A 239 6.79 -28.03 -7.25
N HIS A 240 7.14 -28.23 -5.98
CA HIS A 240 8.07 -29.29 -5.59
C HIS A 240 7.36 -30.63 -5.80
N MET A 241 7.55 -31.24 -6.97
CA MET A 241 7.13 -32.61 -7.21
C MET A 241 7.99 -33.51 -6.33
N PRO A 242 7.41 -34.31 -5.42
CA PRO A 242 8.20 -35.23 -4.60
C PRO A 242 8.86 -36.25 -5.52
N THR A 243 10.19 -36.26 -5.55
CA THR A 243 10.98 -37.35 -6.13
C THR A 243 10.62 -38.63 -5.40
N VAL A 244 9.84 -39.49 -6.04
CA VAL A 244 9.66 -40.88 -5.64
C VAL A 244 11.02 -41.55 -5.79
N GLN A 245 11.69 -41.82 -4.67
CA GLN A 245 12.84 -42.71 -4.66
C GLN A 245 12.33 -44.13 -4.91
N THR A 246 12.69 -44.70 -6.06
CA THR A 246 12.55 -46.13 -6.39
C THR A 246 13.72 -46.92 -5.84
#